data_AF-A0A7W8J874-F1
#
_entry.id   AF-A0A7W8J874-F1
#
_cell.length_a   1.000
_cell.length_b   1.000
_cell.length_c   1.000
_cell.angle_alpha   90.00
_cell.angle_beta   90.00
_cell.angle_gamma   90.00
#
_symmetry.space_group_name_H-M   'P 1'
#
loop_
_entity.id
_entity.type
_entity.pdbx_description
1 polymer ?
#
loop_
_entity_poly.entity_id
_entity_poly.type
_entity_poly.pdbx_seq_one_letter_code
_entity_poly.pdbx_strand_id
1 'polypeptide(L)'
;MDAKAPARVIEMRGGAGRGVSSGYSAYGYPRWLKVGFWICVVIAVAVVLRRVAVLAHPTQGGTSPTAALDAVFASHAALTLAHILPAMVFVLLTPFVLLQRSSAMWAERLFFLLGAWVGFTAYAMSAHPVGGWVERSAVLLFNSLFLVSLGRAFVAARRGEALVKMRWMLRSVAILLGIATTRPVMGVFFATSRLTHLEPGQFFGIAFWIGFSINTIAMELWLRSRGDRLPVAA
;
A
#
# COMPACT_ATOMS: atom_id res chain seq x y z
N MET A 1 28.81 -11.14 70.96
CA MET A 1 29.75 -11.02 69.81
C MET A 1 28.91 -11.20 68.57
N ASP A 2 28.65 -10.07 67.91
CA ASP A 2 27.68 -9.89 66.85
C ASP A 2 28.07 -10.56 65.52
N ALA A 3 27.01 -10.85 64.76
CA ALA A 3 26.95 -11.51 63.48
C ALA A 3 27.78 -10.85 62.37
N LYS A 4 28.24 -11.67 61.42
CA LYS A 4 28.45 -11.23 60.03
C LYS A 4 28.18 -12.35 59.04
N ALA A 5 26.95 -12.37 58.50
CA ALA A 5 26.61 -13.14 57.32
C ALA A 5 27.24 -12.49 56.07
N PRO A 6 27.70 -13.27 55.07
CA PRO A 6 28.23 -12.70 53.84
C PRO A 6 27.11 -12.16 52.95
N ALA A 7 27.23 -10.89 52.57
CA ALA A 7 26.34 -10.22 51.65
C ALA A 7 26.38 -10.88 50.26
N ARG A 8 25.24 -11.47 49.84
CA ARG A 8 25.01 -11.84 48.44
C ARG A 8 24.80 -10.54 47.64
N VAL A 9 25.78 -10.23 46.79
CA VAL A 9 25.65 -9.21 45.75
C VAL A 9 24.58 -9.68 44.77
N ILE A 10 23.40 -9.08 44.83
CA ILE A 10 22.37 -9.19 43.80
C ILE A 10 22.83 -8.29 42.66
N GLU A 11 23.49 -8.89 41.67
CA GLU A 11 23.80 -8.22 40.41
C GLU A 11 22.50 -8.05 39.62
N MET A 12 21.78 -6.94 39.84
CA MET A 12 20.71 -6.49 38.96
C MET A 12 21.33 -6.01 37.64
N ARG A 13 21.67 -6.95 36.76
CA ARG A 13 22.07 -6.63 35.40
C ARG A 13 20.84 -6.17 34.63
N GLY A 14 20.75 -4.86 34.45
CA GLY A 14 19.67 -4.16 33.79
C GLY A 14 19.28 -4.79 32.45
N GLY A 15 18.00 -5.19 32.38
CA GLY A 15 17.31 -5.45 31.13
C GLY A 15 17.18 -4.14 30.35
N ALA A 16 17.99 -4.00 29.30
CA ALA A 16 17.83 -2.91 28.34
C ALA A 16 18.15 -3.41 26.92
N GLY A 17 17.09 -3.65 26.15
CA GLY A 17 17.06 -3.25 24.74
C GLY A 17 17.75 -4.12 23.68
N ARG A 18 18.18 -5.37 23.96
CA ARG A 18 18.85 -6.22 22.95
C ARG A 18 18.06 -7.45 22.46
N GLY A 19 16.79 -7.60 22.83
CA GLY A 19 15.99 -8.79 22.47
C GLY A 19 15.12 -8.67 21.22
N VAL A 20 14.73 -7.46 20.81
CA VAL A 20 13.67 -7.27 19.79
C VAL A 20 14.24 -7.25 18.36
N SER A 21 15.54 -7.01 18.18
CA SER A 21 16.20 -6.95 16.87
C SER A 21 16.50 -8.32 16.24
N SER A 22 16.36 -9.41 17.00
CA SER A 22 16.72 -10.77 16.55
C SER A 22 15.59 -11.50 15.80
N GLY A 23 14.32 -11.16 16.04
CA GLY A 23 13.20 -11.95 15.51
C GLY A 23 12.93 -11.77 14.00
N TYR A 24 13.16 -10.57 13.46
CA TYR A 24 12.91 -10.28 12.03
C TYR A 24 14.15 -10.43 11.15
N SER A 25 15.35 -10.40 11.74
CA SER A 25 16.62 -10.48 11.01
C SER A 25 16.93 -11.90 10.50
N ALA A 26 16.35 -12.93 11.12
CA ALA A 26 16.58 -14.33 10.71
C ALA A 26 15.73 -14.77 9.51
N TYR A 27 14.71 -14.00 9.10
CA TYR A 27 13.83 -14.35 7.99
C TYR A 27 13.52 -13.13 7.12
N GLY A 28 14.40 -12.85 6.17
CA GLY A 28 14.16 -11.81 5.16
C GLY A 28 12.88 -12.02 4.37
N TYR A 29 12.32 -10.93 3.82
CA TYR A 29 11.16 -11.02 2.92
C TYR A 29 11.44 -12.00 1.77
N PRO A 30 10.49 -12.89 1.43
CA PRO A 30 10.71 -13.83 0.35
C PRO A 30 10.91 -13.09 -0.97
N ARG A 31 11.73 -13.66 -1.86
CA ARG A 31 12.13 -12.99 -3.12
C ARG A 31 10.93 -12.57 -3.96
N TRP A 32 9.88 -13.40 -4.02
CA TRP A 32 8.66 -13.09 -4.77
C TRP A 32 7.94 -11.83 -4.27
N LEU A 33 7.92 -11.57 -2.95
CA LEU A 33 7.32 -10.35 -2.39
C LEU A 33 8.13 -9.12 -2.78
N LYS A 34 9.46 -9.20 -2.73
CA LYS A 34 10.34 -8.10 -3.13
C LYS A 34 10.21 -7.80 -4.62
N VAL A 35 10.20 -8.83 -5.45
CA VAL A 35 10.03 -8.71 -6.90
C VAL A 35 8.67 -8.10 -7.23
N GLY A 36 7.58 -8.65 -6.67
CA GLY A 36 6.23 -8.12 -6.86
C GLY A 36 6.10 -6.68 -6.39
N PHE A 37 6.66 -6.34 -5.23
CA PHE A 37 6.72 -4.97 -4.73
C PHE A 37 7.39 -4.01 -5.74
N TRP A 38 8.58 -4.34 -6.22
CA TRP A 38 9.31 -3.48 -7.16
C TRP A 38 8.60 -3.37 -8.52
N ILE A 39 8.01 -4.46 -9.01
CA ILE A 39 7.17 -4.44 -10.22
C ILE A 39 6.00 -3.46 -10.02
N CYS A 40 5.27 -3.54 -8.90
CA CYS A 40 4.18 -2.62 -8.61
C CYS A 40 4.65 -1.16 -8.51
N VAL A 41 5.82 -0.89 -7.90
CA VAL A 41 6.40 0.46 -7.83
C VAL A 41 6.68 1.00 -9.24
N VAL A 42 7.34 0.22 -10.10
CA VAL A 42 7.66 0.62 -11.47
C VAL A 42 6.39 0.89 -12.28
N ILE A 43 5.40 -0.01 -12.20
CA ILE A 43 4.11 0.17 -12.87
C ILE A 43 3.41 1.43 -12.37
N ALA A 44 3.37 1.66 -11.06
CA ALA A 44 2.74 2.84 -10.48
C ALA A 44 3.37 4.13 -11.02
N VAL A 45 4.71 4.22 -11.00
CA VAL A 45 5.44 5.39 -11.53
C VAL A 45 5.16 5.59 -13.02
N ALA A 46 5.28 4.52 -13.83
CA ALA A 46 5.04 4.60 -15.27
C ALA A 46 3.61 5.09 -15.60
N VAL A 47 2.62 4.65 -14.83
CA VAL A 47 1.22 5.05 -14.99
C VAL A 47 1.00 6.52 -14.63
N VAL A 48 1.60 7.00 -13.54
CA VAL A 48 1.52 8.42 -13.18
C VAL A 48 2.17 9.28 -14.26
N LEU A 49 3.36 8.91 -14.73
CA LEU A 49 4.06 9.63 -15.81
C LEU A 49 3.23 9.66 -17.10
N ARG A 50 2.67 8.52 -17.52
CA ARG A 50 1.75 8.47 -18.68
C ARG A 50 0.56 9.41 -18.47
N ARG A 51 -0.06 9.39 -17.28
CA ARG A 51 -1.25 10.21 -16.98
C ARG A 51 -0.93 11.70 -17.02
N VAL A 52 0.20 12.11 -16.45
CA VAL A 52 0.66 13.51 -16.49
C VAL A 52 0.95 13.93 -17.93
N ALA A 53 1.63 13.09 -18.73
CA ALA A 53 1.91 13.39 -20.13
C ALA A 53 0.64 13.56 -20.98
N VAL A 54 -0.36 12.69 -20.79
CA VAL A 54 -1.66 12.78 -21.49
C VAL A 54 -2.43 14.03 -21.09
N LEU A 55 -2.38 14.45 -19.83
CA LEU A 55 -3.02 15.70 -19.38
C LEU A 55 -2.29 16.95 -19.87
N ALA A 56 -0.96 16.90 -20.00
CA ALA A 56 -0.15 18.01 -20.51
C ALA A 56 -0.25 18.15 -22.04
N HIS A 57 -0.44 17.05 -22.77
CA HIS A 57 -0.53 17.01 -24.22
C HIS A 57 -1.80 16.25 -24.65
N PRO A 58 -2.99 16.89 -24.62
CA PRO A 58 -4.22 16.26 -25.05
C PRO A 58 -4.15 15.97 -26.55
N THR A 59 -4.06 14.70 -26.95
CA THR A 59 -4.18 14.31 -28.35
C THR A 59 -5.62 14.49 -28.81
N GLN A 60 -5.88 15.54 -29.59
CA GLN A 60 -7.17 15.71 -30.26
C GLN A 60 -7.26 14.71 -31.43
N GLY A 61 -8.20 13.76 -31.36
CA GLY A 61 -8.54 12.86 -32.48
C GLY A 61 -7.98 11.43 -32.46
N GLY A 62 -7.41 10.94 -31.35
CA GLY A 62 -6.90 9.57 -31.27
C GLY A 62 -7.99 8.50 -31.08
N THR A 63 -8.04 7.49 -31.96
CA THR A 63 -8.90 6.28 -31.85
C THR A 63 -8.43 5.28 -30.78
N SER A 64 -7.78 5.76 -29.71
CA SER A 64 -7.26 4.89 -28.65
C SER A 64 -8.41 4.24 -27.88
N PRO A 65 -8.35 2.94 -27.56
CA PRO A 65 -9.31 2.28 -26.67
C PRO A 65 -9.42 2.94 -25.28
N THR A 66 -8.44 3.77 -24.89
CA THR A 66 -8.45 4.53 -23.63
C THR A 66 -8.94 5.97 -23.77
N ALA A 67 -9.28 6.45 -24.97
CA ALA A 67 -9.61 7.86 -25.19
C ALA A 67 -10.82 8.32 -24.34
N ALA A 68 -11.84 7.47 -24.21
CA ALA A 68 -13.00 7.75 -23.36
C ALA A 68 -12.61 7.86 -21.86
N LEU A 69 -11.73 6.98 -21.39
CA LEU A 69 -11.16 7.05 -20.03
C LEU A 69 -10.36 8.34 -19.83
N ASP A 70 -9.51 8.67 -20.80
CA ASP A 70 -8.63 9.84 -20.75
C ASP A 70 -9.46 11.15 -20.71
N ALA A 71 -10.61 11.21 -21.39
CA ALA A 71 -11.54 12.34 -21.34
C ALA A 71 -12.18 12.55 -19.95
N VAL A 72 -12.54 11.47 -19.24
CA VAL A 72 -13.09 11.56 -17.87
C VAL A 72 -12.04 12.09 -16.89
N PHE A 73 -10.78 11.65 -17.02
CA PHE A 73 -9.70 12.19 -16.19
C PHE A 73 -9.39 13.66 -16.53
N ALA A 74 -9.52 14.06 -17.80
CA ALA A 74 -9.31 15.44 -18.21
C ALA A 74 -10.38 16.39 -17.64
N SER A 75 -11.64 15.97 -17.57
CA SER A 75 -12.72 16.78 -16.96
C SER A 75 -12.52 17.00 -15.45
N HIS A 76 -11.74 16.12 -14.80
CA HIS A 76 -11.39 16.22 -13.38
C HIS A 76 -9.86 16.28 -13.18
N ALA A 77 -9.16 17.02 -14.04
CA ALA A 77 -7.69 17.05 -14.06
C ALA A 77 -7.09 17.50 -12.72
N ALA A 78 -7.64 18.53 -12.08
CA ALA A 78 -7.16 19.03 -10.80
C ALA A 78 -7.26 17.96 -9.69
N LEU A 79 -8.41 17.28 -9.57
CA LEU A 79 -8.60 16.18 -8.62
C LEU A 79 -7.67 15.01 -8.93
N THR A 80 -7.53 14.66 -10.21
CA THR A 80 -6.64 13.59 -10.66
C THR A 80 -5.19 13.88 -10.28
N LEU A 81 -4.67 15.08 -10.59
CA LEU A 81 -3.31 15.50 -10.24
C LEU A 81 -3.10 15.58 -8.73
N ALA A 82 -4.07 16.13 -8.00
CA ALA A 82 -4.05 16.20 -6.53
C ALA A 82 -4.03 14.82 -5.86
N HIS A 83 -4.49 13.77 -6.55
CA HIS A 83 -4.40 12.40 -6.07
C HIS A 83 -3.11 11.71 -6.51
N ILE A 84 -2.82 11.68 -7.82
CA ILE A 84 -1.74 10.84 -8.37
C ILE A 84 -0.33 11.32 -8.01
N LEU A 85 -0.11 12.64 -7.87
CA LEU A 85 1.21 13.17 -7.52
C LEU A 85 1.57 12.82 -6.06
N PRO A 86 0.70 13.08 -5.05
CA PRO A 86 0.93 12.57 -3.69
C PRO A 86 1.03 11.04 -3.62
N ALA A 87 0.23 10.31 -4.40
CA ALA A 87 0.30 8.85 -4.44
C ALA A 87 1.66 8.35 -4.95
N MET A 88 2.22 8.98 -5.98
CA MET A 88 3.55 8.64 -6.49
C MET A 88 4.62 8.87 -5.42
N VAL A 89 4.59 10.03 -4.74
CA VAL A 89 5.53 10.32 -3.65
C VAL A 89 5.38 9.29 -2.52
N PHE A 90 4.16 8.92 -2.15
CA PHE A 90 3.90 7.91 -1.12
C PHE A 90 4.46 6.53 -1.50
N VAL A 91 4.26 6.09 -2.75
CA VAL A 91 4.81 4.81 -3.25
C VAL A 91 6.34 4.83 -3.22
N LEU A 92 6.97 5.91 -3.64
CA LEU A 92 8.43 6.07 -3.63
C LEU A 92 9.01 6.18 -2.21
N LEU A 93 8.23 6.71 -1.27
CA LEU A 93 8.60 6.80 0.15
C LEU A 93 8.48 5.45 0.87
N THR A 94 7.64 4.54 0.37
CA THR A 94 7.40 3.22 0.95
C THR A 94 8.68 2.37 1.13
N PRO A 95 9.55 2.15 0.11
CA PRO A 95 10.77 1.38 0.31
C PRO A 95 11.70 2.06 1.31
N PHE A 96 11.76 3.39 1.34
CA PHE A 96 12.55 4.14 2.31
C PHE A 96 12.07 3.86 3.74
N VAL A 97 10.77 3.98 3.99
CA VAL A 97 10.18 3.80 5.33
C VAL A 97 10.16 2.33 5.78
N LEU A 98 10.03 1.37 4.87
CA LEU A 98 10.02 -0.06 5.21
C LEU A 98 11.42 -0.68 5.32
N LEU A 99 12.40 -0.22 4.52
CA LEU A 99 13.74 -0.80 4.48
C LEU A 99 14.74 -0.08 5.39
N GLN A 100 14.56 1.21 5.67
CA GLN A 100 15.50 1.93 6.51
C GLN A 100 15.23 1.68 7.99
N ARG A 101 16.28 1.21 8.68
CA ARG A 101 16.40 1.17 10.14
C ARG A 101 16.56 2.55 10.79
N SER A 102 16.60 3.61 9.98
CA SER A 102 16.81 4.99 10.42
C SER A 102 15.48 5.59 10.88
N SER A 103 15.48 6.13 12.10
CA SER A 103 14.38 6.84 12.76
C SER A 103 14.12 8.23 12.16
N ALA A 104 14.12 8.34 10.83
CA ALA A 104 13.80 9.58 10.12
C ALA A 104 12.31 9.91 10.35
N MET A 105 12.02 10.53 11.49
CA MET A 105 10.66 10.87 11.93
C MET A 105 9.91 11.69 10.88
N TRP A 106 10.63 12.50 10.09
CA TRP A 106 10.05 13.27 9.00
C TRP A 106 9.48 12.38 7.90
N ALA A 107 10.18 11.30 7.53
CA ALA A 107 9.76 10.37 6.47
C ALA A 107 8.54 9.56 6.92
N GLU A 108 8.52 9.11 8.18
CA GLU A 108 7.37 8.41 8.74
C GLU A 108 6.15 9.34 8.85
N ARG A 109 6.33 10.59 9.30
CA ARG A 109 5.25 11.60 9.33
C ARG A 109 4.72 11.87 7.92
N LEU A 110 5.62 12.08 6.96
CA LEU A 110 5.25 12.33 5.57
C LEU A 110 4.51 11.14 4.96
N PHE A 111 4.90 9.90 5.29
CA PHE A 111 4.19 8.69 4.88
C PHE A 111 2.75 8.70 5.40
N PHE A 112 2.52 8.92 6.69
CA PHE A 112 1.15 8.96 7.21
C PHE A 112 0.32 10.11 6.63
N LEU A 113 0.90 11.30 6.45
CA LEU A 113 0.22 12.45 5.86
C LEU A 113 -0.18 12.20 4.42
N LEU A 114 0.76 11.76 3.58
CA LEU A 114 0.49 11.46 2.17
C LEU A 114 -0.49 10.29 2.04
N GLY A 115 -0.37 9.25 2.88
CA GLY A 115 -1.28 8.12 2.89
C GLY A 115 -2.72 8.55 3.22
N ALA A 116 -2.89 9.39 4.23
CA ALA A 116 -4.21 9.94 4.56
C ALA A 116 -4.76 10.79 3.42
N TRP A 117 -3.94 11.69 2.85
CA TRP A 117 -4.33 12.52 1.71
C TRP A 117 -4.79 11.68 0.50
N VAL A 118 -4.01 10.68 0.12
CA VAL A 118 -4.32 9.75 -0.98
C VAL A 118 -5.61 8.99 -0.69
N GLY A 119 -5.80 8.51 0.54
CA GLY A 119 -7.03 7.82 0.92
C GLY A 119 -8.28 8.71 0.88
N PHE A 120 -8.20 9.97 1.32
CA PHE A 120 -9.33 10.89 1.23
C PHE A 120 -9.65 11.30 -0.21
N THR A 121 -8.63 11.63 -1.00
CA THR A 121 -8.81 11.98 -2.42
C THR A 121 -9.31 10.80 -3.25
N ALA A 122 -9.01 9.54 -2.87
CA ALA A 122 -9.58 8.36 -3.50
C ALA A 122 -11.12 8.28 -3.35
N TYR A 123 -11.67 8.66 -2.19
CA TYR A 123 -13.13 8.74 -2.03
C TYR A 123 -13.74 9.80 -2.94
N ALA A 124 -13.10 10.97 -3.06
CA ALA A 124 -13.56 12.01 -3.98
C ALA A 124 -13.54 11.51 -5.44
N MET A 125 -12.49 10.81 -5.87
CA MET A 125 -12.45 10.19 -7.20
C MET A 125 -13.53 9.12 -7.40
N SER A 126 -13.89 8.37 -6.34
CA SER A 126 -14.93 7.34 -6.41
C SER A 126 -16.34 7.87 -6.66
N ALA A 127 -16.55 9.20 -6.55
CA ALA A 127 -17.81 9.84 -6.91
C ALA A 127 -18.06 9.84 -8.43
N HIS A 128 -17.00 9.70 -9.24
CA HIS A 128 -17.05 9.70 -10.70
C HIS A 128 -16.49 8.38 -11.27
N PRO A 129 -17.11 7.21 -10.98
CA PRO A 129 -16.59 5.92 -11.40
C PRO A 129 -16.78 5.72 -12.90
N VAL A 130 -15.77 5.15 -13.56
CA VAL A 130 -15.82 4.80 -15.00
C VAL A 130 -16.51 3.46 -15.21
N GLY A 131 -16.22 2.47 -14.34
CA GLY A 131 -16.84 1.15 -14.31
C GLY A 131 -18.11 1.05 -13.48
N GLY A 132 -18.77 2.19 -13.21
CA GLY A 132 -20.00 2.26 -12.44
C GLY A 132 -19.87 1.75 -11.00
N TRP A 133 -20.95 1.15 -10.49
CA TRP A 133 -21.03 0.70 -9.09
C TRP A 133 -20.05 -0.43 -8.74
N VAL A 134 -19.63 -1.22 -9.72
CA VAL A 134 -18.68 -2.32 -9.48
C VAL A 134 -17.30 -1.76 -9.15
N GLU A 135 -16.83 -0.76 -9.89
CA GLU A 135 -15.61 -0.02 -9.55
C GLU A 135 -15.77 0.71 -8.21
N ARG A 136 -16.87 1.45 -8.06
CA ARG A 136 -17.09 2.26 -6.86
C ARG A 136 -17.08 1.42 -5.59
N SER A 137 -17.75 0.25 -5.60
CA SER A 137 -17.76 -0.66 -4.45
C SER A 137 -16.37 -1.23 -4.13
N ALA A 138 -15.57 -1.57 -5.14
CA ALA A 138 -14.17 -1.98 -4.95
C ALA A 138 -13.37 -0.86 -4.27
N VAL A 139 -13.45 0.36 -4.82
CA VAL A 139 -12.73 1.52 -4.26
C VAL A 139 -13.18 1.78 -2.83
N LEU A 140 -14.49 1.81 -2.55
CA LEU A 140 -15.00 2.04 -1.21
C LEU A 140 -14.50 0.99 -0.21
N LEU A 141 -14.55 -0.30 -0.56
CA LEU A 141 -14.08 -1.37 0.32
C LEU A 141 -12.57 -1.26 0.57
N PHE A 142 -11.77 -1.30 -0.49
CA PHE A 142 -10.32 -1.38 -0.36
C PHE A 142 -9.71 -0.08 0.15
N ASN A 143 -10.26 1.09 -0.21
CA ASN A 143 -9.82 2.36 0.36
C ASN A 143 -10.14 2.45 1.87
N SER A 144 -11.28 1.91 2.30
CA SER A 144 -11.60 1.84 3.74
C SER A 144 -10.62 0.90 4.46
N LEU A 145 -10.34 -0.27 3.91
CA LEU A 145 -9.34 -1.19 4.46
C LEU A 145 -7.94 -0.57 4.52
N PHE A 146 -7.56 0.19 3.49
CA PHE A 146 -6.32 0.94 3.43
C PHE A 146 -6.24 1.97 4.57
N LEU A 147 -7.27 2.82 4.73
CA LEU A 147 -7.31 3.85 5.77
C LEU A 147 -7.35 3.27 7.18
N VAL A 148 -8.13 2.19 7.40
CA VAL A 148 -8.15 1.47 8.67
C VAL A 148 -6.76 0.90 8.98
N SER A 149 -6.10 0.28 7.99
CA SER A 149 -4.75 -0.25 8.17
C SER A 149 -3.73 0.85 8.46
N LEU A 150 -3.80 1.97 7.74
CA LEU A 150 -2.94 3.12 7.95
C LEU A 150 -3.16 3.75 9.33
N GLY A 151 -4.42 3.89 9.76
CA GLY A 151 -4.78 4.42 11.08
C GLY A 151 -4.32 3.50 12.21
N ARG A 152 -4.48 2.18 12.07
CA ARG A 152 -3.96 1.20 13.04
C ARG A 152 -2.44 1.23 13.13
N ALA A 153 -1.76 1.36 11.99
CA ALA A 153 -0.31 1.56 11.95
C ALA A 153 0.11 2.85 12.69
N PHE A 154 -0.61 3.96 12.46
CA PHE A 154 -0.34 5.22 13.14
C PHE A 154 -0.53 5.13 14.65
N VAL A 155 -1.64 4.53 15.11
CA VAL A 155 -1.88 4.33 16.55
C VAL A 155 -0.79 3.46 17.18
N ALA A 156 -0.41 2.36 16.53
CA ALA A 156 0.68 1.50 16.99
C ALA A 156 2.04 2.25 17.02
N ALA A 157 2.29 3.13 16.05
CA ALA A 157 3.48 4.00 16.04
C ALA A 157 3.50 4.93 17.25
N ARG A 158 2.36 5.55 17.58
CA ARG A 158 2.22 6.43 18.75
C ARG A 158 2.39 5.69 20.08
N ARG A 159 2.09 4.39 20.12
CA ARG A 159 2.26 3.51 21.29
C ARG A 159 3.64 2.86 21.38
N GLY A 160 4.52 3.07 20.39
CA GLY A 160 5.84 2.43 20.34
C GLY A 160 5.81 0.93 19.99
N GLU A 161 4.67 0.41 19.52
CA GLU A 161 4.48 -1.00 19.17
C GLU A 161 5.03 -1.29 17.76
N ALA A 162 6.36 -1.34 17.62
CA ALA A 162 7.03 -1.43 16.32
C ALA A 162 6.57 -2.60 15.44
N LEU A 163 6.29 -3.76 16.03
CA LEU A 163 5.86 -4.95 15.29
C LEU A 163 4.42 -4.82 14.77
N VAL A 164 3.52 -4.36 15.63
CA VAL A 164 2.11 -4.12 15.29
C VAL A 164 2.03 -3.04 14.21
N LYS A 165 2.80 -1.94 14.38
CA LYS A 165 2.97 -0.90 13.37
C LYS A 165 3.35 -1.49 12.02
N MET A 166 4.44 -2.24 11.95
CA MET A 166 4.95 -2.81 10.70
C MET A 166 3.92 -3.72 10.02
N ARG A 167 3.21 -4.57 10.76
CA ARG A 167 2.18 -5.45 10.19
C ARG A 167 1.00 -4.68 9.59
N TRP A 168 0.58 -3.58 10.21
CA TRP A 168 -0.48 -2.72 9.66
C TRP A 168 -0.01 -1.85 8.50
N MET A 169 1.25 -1.38 8.53
CA MET A 169 1.86 -0.66 7.39
C MET A 169 2.00 -1.56 6.16
N LEU A 170 2.41 -2.81 6.34
CA LEU A 170 2.51 -3.76 5.22
C LEU A 170 1.15 -4.05 4.59
N ARG A 171 0.08 -4.10 5.40
CA ARG A 171 -1.30 -4.20 4.90
C ARG A 171 -1.71 -2.98 4.09
N SER A 172 -1.49 -1.76 4.60
CA SER A 172 -1.85 -0.55 3.87
C SER A 172 -1.06 -0.44 2.56
N VAL A 173 0.24 -0.73 2.58
CA VAL A 173 1.07 -0.74 1.37
C VAL A 173 0.58 -1.78 0.36
N ALA A 174 0.32 -3.02 0.78
CA ALA A 174 -0.18 -4.06 -0.12
C ALA A 174 -1.50 -3.65 -0.78
N ILE A 175 -2.45 -3.14 0.00
CA ILE A 175 -3.73 -2.66 -0.52
C ILE A 175 -3.48 -1.54 -1.54
N LEU A 176 -2.65 -0.54 -1.22
CA LEU A 176 -2.33 0.53 -2.16
C LEU A 176 -1.77 -0.01 -3.48
N LEU A 177 -0.79 -0.94 -3.43
CA LEU A 177 -0.18 -1.52 -4.62
C LEU A 177 -1.16 -2.33 -5.48
N GLY A 178 -2.36 -2.62 -4.95
CA GLY A 178 -3.49 -3.11 -5.72
C GLY A 178 -3.74 -2.28 -6.99
N ILE A 179 -3.68 -0.95 -6.90
CA ILE A 179 -3.90 -0.06 -8.07
C ILE A 179 -2.84 -0.21 -9.16
N ALA A 180 -1.61 -0.62 -8.81
CA ALA A 180 -0.59 -0.93 -9.79
C ALA A 180 -0.91 -2.26 -10.49
N THR A 181 -1.45 -3.23 -9.75
CA THR A 181 -1.84 -4.55 -10.29
C THR A 181 -3.11 -4.48 -11.15
N THR A 182 -4.05 -3.56 -10.88
CA THR A 182 -5.23 -3.38 -11.75
C THR A 182 -4.84 -3.04 -13.19
N ARG A 183 -3.67 -2.41 -13.41
CA ARG A 183 -3.20 -1.93 -14.72
C ARG A 183 -2.85 -3.05 -15.70
N PRO A 184 -1.98 -4.02 -15.38
CA PRO A 184 -1.78 -5.18 -16.24
C PRO A 184 -3.06 -6.01 -16.40
N VAL A 185 -3.89 -6.13 -15.36
CA VAL A 185 -5.19 -6.83 -15.46
C VAL A 185 -6.10 -6.16 -16.49
N MET A 186 -6.22 -4.82 -16.45
CA MET A 186 -6.93 -4.06 -17.48
C MET A 186 -6.31 -4.27 -18.87
N GLY A 187 -4.98 -4.28 -18.97
CA GLY A 187 -4.27 -4.55 -20.23
C GLY A 187 -4.63 -5.90 -20.85
N VAL A 188 -4.74 -6.95 -20.01
CA VAL A 188 -5.22 -8.27 -20.44
C VAL A 188 -6.66 -8.19 -20.95
N PHE A 189 -7.58 -7.54 -20.21
CA PHE A 189 -8.97 -7.38 -20.66
C PHE A 189 -9.08 -6.60 -21.98
N PHE A 190 -8.28 -5.55 -22.16
CA PHE A 190 -8.22 -4.83 -23.43
C PHE A 190 -7.75 -5.74 -24.57
N ALA A 191 -6.70 -6.55 -24.34
CA ALA A 191 -6.18 -7.47 -25.34
C ALA A 191 -7.18 -8.57 -25.70
N THR A 192 -7.95 -9.07 -24.73
CA THR A 192 -8.95 -10.12 -24.93
C THR A 192 -10.34 -9.59 -25.31
N SER A 193 -10.55 -8.27 -25.34
CA SER A 193 -11.86 -7.65 -25.55
C SER A 193 -12.53 -8.09 -26.86
N ARG A 194 -11.76 -8.38 -27.90
CA ARG A 194 -12.26 -8.91 -29.18
C ARG A 194 -12.82 -10.34 -29.08
N LEU A 195 -12.37 -11.11 -28.09
CA LEU A 195 -12.79 -12.49 -27.85
C LEU A 195 -13.91 -12.56 -26.80
N THR A 196 -13.84 -11.71 -25.77
CA THR A 196 -14.80 -11.71 -24.67
C THR A 196 -16.00 -10.81 -24.91
N HIS A 197 -15.92 -9.91 -25.90
CA HIS A 197 -16.90 -8.87 -26.19
C HIS A 197 -17.20 -7.93 -24.99
N LEU A 198 -16.31 -7.90 -23.99
CA LEU A 198 -16.47 -7.03 -22.83
C LEU A 198 -16.06 -5.60 -23.17
N GLU A 199 -16.95 -4.66 -22.88
CA GLU A 199 -16.67 -3.24 -23.04
C GLU A 199 -15.80 -2.70 -21.90
N PRO A 200 -15.01 -1.62 -22.14
CA PRO A 200 -14.17 -1.00 -21.12
C PRO A 200 -14.89 -0.67 -19.81
N GLY A 201 -16.14 -0.20 -19.87
CA GLY A 201 -16.93 0.08 -18.66
C GLY A 201 -17.24 -1.17 -17.83
N GLN A 202 -17.35 -2.34 -18.45
CA GLN A 202 -17.72 -3.59 -17.76
C GLN A 202 -16.53 -4.20 -17.03
N PHE A 203 -15.36 -4.29 -17.69
CA PHE A 203 -14.20 -4.93 -17.09
C PHE A 203 -13.38 -4.03 -16.16
N PHE A 204 -13.62 -2.71 -16.17
CA PHE A 204 -12.87 -1.77 -15.31
C PHE A 204 -13.05 -2.08 -13.82
N GLY A 205 -14.31 -2.23 -13.38
CA GLY A 205 -14.61 -2.59 -11.99
C GLY A 205 -14.08 -3.98 -11.61
N ILE A 206 -14.16 -4.94 -12.54
CA ILE A 206 -13.63 -6.31 -12.34
C ILE A 206 -12.12 -6.26 -12.13
N ALA A 207 -11.40 -5.49 -12.95
CA ALA A 207 -9.96 -5.34 -12.83
C ALA A 207 -9.55 -4.71 -11.49
N PHE A 208 -10.35 -3.77 -10.97
CA PHE A 208 -10.17 -3.21 -9.63
C PHE A 208 -10.28 -4.28 -8.55
N TRP A 209 -11.36 -5.05 -8.55
CA TRP A 209 -11.54 -6.16 -7.62
C TRP A 209 -10.37 -7.15 -7.66
N ILE A 210 -9.97 -7.60 -8.85
CA ILE A 210 -8.86 -8.54 -9.02
C ILE A 210 -7.55 -7.95 -8.47
N GLY A 211 -7.17 -6.76 -8.90
CA GLY A 211 -5.88 -6.17 -8.52
C GLY A 211 -5.74 -5.94 -7.01
N PHE A 212 -6.77 -5.36 -6.38
CA PHE A 212 -6.76 -5.14 -4.94
C PHE A 212 -6.86 -6.45 -4.13
N SER A 213 -7.69 -7.41 -4.58
CA SER A 213 -7.85 -8.69 -3.87
C SER A 213 -6.55 -9.50 -3.88
N ILE A 214 -5.87 -9.61 -5.04
CA ILE A 214 -4.62 -10.36 -5.16
C ILE A 214 -3.58 -9.85 -4.16
N ASN A 215 -3.37 -8.54 -4.10
CA ASN A 215 -2.36 -7.96 -3.19
C ASN A 215 -2.75 -8.14 -1.73
N THR A 216 -4.02 -7.91 -1.40
CA THR A 216 -4.53 -8.01 -0.03
C THR A 216 -4.43 -9.45 0.48
N ILE A 217 -4.89 -10.42 -0.33
CA ILE A 217 -4.84 -11.85 0.01
C ILE A 217 -3.40 -12.33 0.11
N ALA A 218 -2.54 -12.03 -0.87
CA ALA A 218 -1.14 -12.45 -0.85
C ALA A 218 -0.40 -11.92 0.40
N MET A 219 -0.63 -10.66 0.76
CA MET A 219 -0.04 -10.06 1.96
C MET A 219 -0.61 -10.69 3.24
N GLU A 220 -1.92 -10.90 3.33
CA GLU A 220 -2.55 -11.47 4.52
C GLU A 220 -2.14 -12.93 4.72
N LEU A 221 -2.10 -13.75 3.66
CA LEU A 221 -1.60 -15.13 3.73
C LEU A 221 -0.14 -15.17 4.19
N TRP A 222 0.71 -14.28 3.66
CA TRP A 222 2.09 -14.18 4.11
C TRP A 222 2.18 -13.77 5.58
N LEU A 223 1.44 -12.75 6.01
CA LEU A 223 1.42 -12.29 7.41
C LEU A 223 0.88 -13.33 8.39
N ARG A 224 -0.07 -14.18 7.96
CA ARG A 224 -0.60 -15.31 8.75
C ARG A 224 0.40 -16.45 8.85
N SER A 225 1.06 -16.82 7.75
CA SER A 225 2.13 -17.83 7.76
C SER A 225 3.31 -17.49 8.69
N ARG A 226 3.43 -16.21 9.06
CA ARG A 226 4.42 -15.70 10.04
C ARG A 226 3.84 -15.49 11.44
N GLY A 227 2.51 -15.39 11.58
CA GLY A 227 1.80 -15.13 12.83
C GLY A 227 1.79 -16.31 13.79
N ASP A 228 1.76 -17.55 13.27
CA ASP A 228 1.75 -18.78 14.08
C ASP A 228 3.14 -19.13 14.68
N ARG A 229 4.14 -18.27 14.49
CA ARG A 229 5.53 -18.51 14.94
C ARG A 229 6.00 -17.57 16.05
N LEU A 230 5.11 -16.79 16.65
CA LEU A 230 5.41 -15.99 17.84
C LEU A 230 4.39 -16.35 18.93
N PRO A 231 4.83 -16.76 20.13
CA PRO A 231 3.91 -17.10 21.20
C PRO A 231 3.03 -15.89 21.50
N VAL A 232 1.71 -16.11 21.49
CA VAL A 232 0.76 -15.22 22.15
C VAL A 232 1.20 -15.20 23.60
N ALA A 233 1.71 -14.06 24.08
CA ALA A 233 1.85 -13.86 25.51
C ALA A 233 0.45 -13.99 26.10
N ALA A 234 0.26 -15.04 26.89
CA ALA A 234 -0.93 -15.27 27.71
C ALA A 234 -1.13 -14.14 28.72
#